data_AF-A0A923ANK3-F1
#
_entry.id   AF-A0A923ANK3-F1
#
_cell.length_a   1.000
_cell.length_b   1.000
_cell.length_c   1.000
_cell.angle_alpha   90.00
_cell.angle_beta   90.00
_cell.angle_gamma   90.00
#
_symmetry.space_group_name_H-M   'P 1'
#
loop_
_entity.id
_entity.type
_entity.pdbx_description
1 polymer ?
#
loop_
_entity_poly.entity_id
_entity_poly.type
_entity_poly.pdbx_seq_one_letter_code
_entity_poly.pdbx_strand_id
1 'polypeptide(L)'
;MPGEEQVIKTQEAFVALAADLAFWLKIPVSFGRFDLPTLAVRAITCSEDVQLNRALAGDICIGAAPLAGCPGIPVGGTAGSNVDGRQCHCPA
;
A
#
# COMPACT_ATOMS: atom_id res chain seq x y z
N MET A 1 8.48 9.62 21.23
CA MET A 1 7.24 10.30 20.81
C MET A 1 6.40 9.24 20.11
N PRO A 2 5.26 8.78 20.63
CA PRO A 2 4.42 7.83 19.92
C PRO A 2 3.81 8.54 18.70
N GLY A 3 3.98 7.97 17.51
CA GLY A 3 3.60 8.57 16.22
C GLY A 3 2.09 8.78 16.09
N GLU A 4 1.69 9.98 15.68
CA GLU A 4 0.30 10.37 15.46
C GLU A 4 -0.33 9.51 14.37
N GLU A 5 -1.49 8.92 14.66
CA GLU A 5 -2.26 8.16 13.67
C GLU A 5 -2.88 9.13 12.66
N GLN A 6 -2.34 9.13 11.44
CA GLN A 6 -2.75 10.05 10.39
C GLN A 6 -2.96 9.34 9.07
N VAL A 7 -4.00 9.75 8.34
CA VAL A 7 -4.22 9.33 6.94
C VAL A 7 -4.06 10.53 6.02
N ILE A 8 -3.13 10.43 5.08
CA ILE A 8 -2.82 11.44 4.07
C ILE A 8 -3.27 10.90 2.72
N LYS A 9 -4.05 11.69 1.97
CA LYS A 9 -4.42 11.36 0.60
C LYS A 9 -3.45 12.04 -0.38
N THR A 10 -2.89 11.26 -1.30
CA THR A 10 -2.15 11.77 -2.46
C THR A 10 -2.99 11.66 -3.73
N GLN A 11 -2.42 12.04 -4.87
CA GLN A 11 -3.10 11.92 -6.16
C GLN A 11 -3.31 10.47 -6.60
N GLU A 12 -2.46 9.53 -6.15
CA GLU A 12 -2.46 8.13 -6.58
C GLU A 12 -2.74 7.13 -5.45
N ALA A 13 -2.86 7.60 -4.21
CA ALA A 13 -2.94 6.71 -3.06
C ALA A 13 -3.44 7.34 -1.76
N PHE A 14 -3.62 6.48 -0.75
CA PHE A 14 -3.64 6.85 0.66
C PHE A 14 -2.35 6.42 1.36
N VAL A 15 -1.84 7.25 2.26
CA VAL A 15 -0.74 6.93 3.16
C VAL A 15 -1.29 6.94 4.59
N ALA A 16 -1.23 5.81 5.27
CA ALA A 16 -1.58 5.71 6.69
C ALA A 16 -0.31 5.62 7.54
N LEU A 17 -0.15 6.54 8.48
CA LEU A 17 0.94 6.56 9.45
C LEU A 17 0.43 5.95 10.76
N ALA A 18 1.13 4.95 11.28
CA ALA A 18 0.77 4.27 12.51
C ALA A 18 2.02 3.89 13.29
N ALA A 19 2.20 4.50 14.47
CA ALA A 19 3.42 4.34 15.28
C ALA A 19 4.69 4.58 14.46
N ASP A 20 5.51 3.54 14.25
CA ASP A 20 6.77 3.59 13.49
C ASP A 20 6.60 3.10 12.03
N LEU A 21 5.37 2.96 11.55
CA LEU A 21 5.04 2.42 10.24
C LEU A 21 4.32 3.44 9.35
N ALA A 22 4.56 3.33 8.05
CA ALA A 22 3.81 4.00 7.01
C ALA A 22 3.29 2.96 6.01
N PHE A 23 2.01 3.03 5.68
CA PHE A 23 1.34 2.14 4.74
C PHE A 23 0.88 2.91 3.51
N TRP A 24 1.26 2.48 2.32
CA TRP A 24 0.91 3.11 1.07
C TRP A 24 -0.11 2.27 0.29
N LEU A 25 -1.36 2.72 0.25
CA LEU A 25 -2.48 2.07 -0.44
C LEU A 25 -2.74 2.72 -1.81
N LYS A 26 -2.39 2.04 -2.90
CA LYS A 26 -2.65 2.50 -4.28
C LYS A 26 -4.15 2.54 -4.56
N ILE A 27 -4.66 3.68 -5.04
CA ILE A 27 -6.07 3.82 -5.46
C ILE A 27 -6.21 3.68 -6.98
N PRO A 28 -7.39 3.26 -7.49
CA PRO A 28 -7.67 3.34 -8.92
C PRO A 28 -7.63 4.79 -9.39
N VAL A 29 -6.72 5.08 -10.32
CA VAL A 29 -6.64 6.39 -10.97
C VAL A 29 -6.39 6.22 -12.45
N SER A 30 -6.88 7.18 -13.24
CA SER A 30 -6.53 7.29 -14.65
C SER A 30 -6.14 8.73 -14.98
N PHE A 31 -4.86 8.92 -15.27
CA PHE A 31 -4.24 10.21 -15.61
C PHE A 31 -3.57 10.19 -16.99
N GLY A 32 -3.73 9.12 -17.77
CA GLY A 32 -3.23 8.97 -19.15
C GLY A 32 -1.73 8.72 -19.28
N ARG A 33 -0.93 9.01 -18.25
CA ARG A 33 0.52 8.73 -18.19
C ARG A 33 0.93 7.83 -17.02
N PHE A 34 0.09 7.75 -15.99
CA PHE A 34 0.30 6.90 -14.82
C PHE A 34 -1.05 6.32 -14.39
N ASP A 35 -1.53 5.38 -15.19
CA ASP A 35 -2.82 4.75 -14.99
C ASP A 35 -2.67 3.53 -14.06
N LEU A 36 -3.49 3.49 -13.01
CA LEU A 36 -3.58 2.38 -12.06
C LEU A 36 -4.99 1.72 -12.09
N PRO A 37 -5.56 1.41 -13.27
CA PRO A 37 -7.00 1.13 -13.39
C PRO A 37 -7.37 -0.23 -12.79
N THR A 38 -6.53 -1.24 -12.95
CA THR A 38 -6.82 -2.62 -12.52
C THR A 38 -6.01 -3.03 -11.29
N LEU A 39 -6.50 -4.04 -10.57
CA LEU A 39 -5.77 -4.66 -9.47
C LEU A 39 -4.41 -5.21 -9.94
N ALA A 40 -4.37 -5.86 -11.11
CA ALA A 40 -3.16 -6.45 -11.67
C ALA A 40 -2.09 -5.39 -11.93
N VAL A 41 -2.48 -4.24 -12.51
CA VAL A 41 -1.56 -3.11 -12.71
C VAL A 41 -1.06 -2.59 -11.36
N ARG A 42 -1.95 -2.37 -10.39
CA ARG A 42 -1.54 -1.92 -9.04
C ARG A 42 -0.61 -2.92 -8.34
N ALA A 43 -0.76 -4.22 -8.56
CA ALA A 43 0.12 -5.25 -7.97
C ALA A 43 1.53 -5.19 -8.55
N ILE A 44 1.64 -5.03 -9.88
CA ILE A 44 2.92 -4.90 -10.57
C ILE A 44 3.62 -3.62 -10.12
N THR A 45 2.93 -2.47 -10.19
CA THR A 45 3.51 -1.18 -9.80
C THR A 45 3.94 -1.17 -8.33
N CYS A 46 3.16 -1.74 -7.43
CA CYS A 46 3.54 -1.83 -6.01
C CYS A 46 4.79 -2.71 -5.81
N SER A 47 4.96 -3.77 -6.60
CA SER A 47 6.18 -4.60 -6.55
C SER A 47 7.40 -3.87 -7.10
N GLU A 48 7.24 -3.07 -8.15
CA GLU A 48 8.29 -2.23 -8.73
C GLU A 48 8.70 -1.10 -7.78
N ASP A 49 7.71 -0.42 -7.16
CA ASP A 49 7.94 0.61 -6.15
C ASP A 49 8.73 0.07 -4.96
N VAL A 50 8.43 -1.14 -4.48
CA VAL A 50 9.20 -1.79 -3.40
C VAL A 50 10.64 -2.05 -3.82
N GLN A 51 10.85 -2.60 -5.02
CA GLN A 51 12.20 -2.88 -5.51
C GLN A 51 13.02 -1.59 -5.62
N LEU A 52 12.42 -0.54 -6.18
CA LEU A 52 13.06 0.77 -6.32
C LEU A 52 13.33 1.41 -4.95
N ASN A 53 12.34 1.44 -4.07
CA ASN A 53 12.45 2.06 -2.75
C ASN A 53 13.44 1.32 -1.85
N ARG A 54 13.56 0.00 -1.96
CA ARG A 54 14.64 -0.72 -1.27
C ARG A 54 16.02 -0.37 -1.81
N ALA A 55 16.16 -0.19 -3.12
CA ALA A 55 17.44 0.25 -3.68
C ALA A 55 17.83 1.67 -3.20
N LEU A 56 16.84 2.55 -2.98
CA LEU A 56 17.05 3.95 -2.59
C LEU A 56 17.12 4.18 -1.07
N ALA A 57 16.32 3.44 -0.30
CA ALA A 57 16.08 3.66 1.14
C ALA A 57 16.32 2.41 2.00
N GLY A 58 16.84 1.33 1.41
CA GLY A 58 17.18 0.10 2.11
C GLY A 58 15.98 -0.54 2.80
N ASP A 59 16.20 -0.98 4.03
CA ASP A 59 15.25 -1.81 4.80
C ASP A 59 14.05 -1.02 5.35
N ILE A 60 13.99 0.30 5.11
CA ILE A 60 12.80 1.11 5.44
C ILE A 60 11.59 0.63 4.60
N CYS A 61 11.81 0.16 3.37
CA CYS A 61 10.77 -0.40 2.53
C CYS A 61 10.58 -1.90 2.80
N ILE A 62 9.55 -2.22 3.58
CA ILE A 62 9.29 -3.59 4.08
C ILE A 62 8.71 -4.49 2.99
N GLY A 63 7.81 -3.99 2.14
CA GLY A 63 7.25 -4.74 1.00
C GLY A 63 5.74 -4.65 0.83
N ALA A 64 5.25 -5.21 -0.28
CA ALA A 64 3.86 -5.14 -0.73
C ALA A 64 3.00 -6.35 -0.31
N ALA A 65 1.74 -6.11 0.00
CA ALA A 65 0.73 -7.13 0.28
C ALA A 65 -0.67 -6.72 -0.25
N PRO A 66 -1.54 -7.67 -0.62
CA PRO A 66 -2.94 -7.37 -0.90
C PRO A 66 -3.66 -6.95 0.39
N LEU A 67 -4.52 -5.94 0.29
CA LEU A 67 -5.38 -5.47 1.39
C LEU A 67 -6.58 -6.41 1.61
N ALA A 68 -7.09 -7.00 0.52
CA ALA A 68 -8.20 -7.95 0.60
C ALA A 68 -7.74 -9.26 1.27
N GLY A 69 -8.51 -9.72 2.25
CA GLY A 69 -8.21 -10.95 2.99
C GLY A 69 -7.36 -10.76 4.25
N CYS A 70 -7.01 -9.53 4.60
CA CYS A 70 -6.31 -9.23 5.86
C CYS A 70 -7.28 -9.26 7.05
N PRO A 71 -7.17 -10.25 7.97
CA PRO A 71 -8.02 -10.29 9.15
C PRO A 71 -7.75 -9.05 10.02
N GLY A 72 -8.82 -8.33 10.38
CA GLY A 72 -8.74 -7.10 11.19
C GLY A 72 -8.79 -5.80 10.40
N ILE A 73 -8.73 -5.82 9.06
CA ILE A 73 -8.95 -4.64 8.22
C ILE A 73 -10.36 -4.74 7.59
N PRO A 74 -11.34 -3.94 8.06
CA PRO A 74 -12.64 -3.89 7.40
C PRO A 74 -12.50 -3.23 6.02
N VAL A 75 -12.39 -4.04 4.97
CA VAL A 75 -12.37 -3.57 3.58
C VAL A 75 -13.80 -3.26 3.14
N GLY A 76 -14.22 -2.01 3.28
CA GLY A 76 -15.47 -1.51 2.71
C GLY A 76 -15.32 -1.27 1.20
N GLY A 77 -15.48 -2.32 0.39
CA GLY A 77 -15.47 -2.21 -1.07
C GLY A 77 -15.25 -3.55 -1.76
N THR A 78 -16.04 -3.86 -2.80
CA THR A 78 -16.04 -5.14 -3.52
C THR A 78 -14.84 -5.36 -4.46
N ALA A 79 -13.73 -4.65 -4.28
CA ALA A 79 -12.56 -4.77 -5.15
C ALA A 79 -11.28 -4.65 -4.33
N GLY A 80 -10.45 -5.70 -4.39
CA GLY A 80 -9.16 -5.73 -3.73
C GLY A 80 -8.30 -4.51 -4.09
N SER A 81 -7.53 -4.08 -3.11
CA SER A 81 -6.54 -3.02 -3.23
C SER A 81 -5.23 -3.55 -2.63
N ASN A 82 -4.07 -3.01 -3.00
CA ASN A 82 -2.77 -3.48 -2.53
C ASN A 82 -2.14 -2.38 -1.66
N VAL A 83 -1.51 -2.77 -0.57
CA VAL A 83 -0.79 -1.91 0.38
C VAL A 83 0.69 -2.24 0.33
N ASP A 84 1.55 -1.23 0.23
CA ASP A 84 2.98 -1.34 0.56
C ASP A 84 3.15 -1.00 2.06
N GLY A 85 3.63 -1.96 2.85
CA GLY A 85 3.66 -1.92 4.31
C GLY A 85 3.23 -3.26 4.92
N ARG A 86 4.07 -3.78 5.83
CA ARG A 86 4.14 -5.16 6.37
C ARG A 86 2.90 -6.06 6.17
N GLN A 87 3.18 -7.20 5.53
CA GLN A 87 2.41 -8.44 5.47
C GLN A 87 1.39 -8.60 6.61
N CYS A 88 0.13 -8.78 6.22
CA CYS A 88 -0.89 -9.39 7.05
C CYS A 88 -0.39 -10.78 7.48
N HIS A 89 -0.15 -10.97 8.78
CA HIS A 89 0.16 -12.27 9.34
C HIS A 89 -1.15 -13.07 9.37
N CYS A 90 -1.38 -13.88 8.34
CA CYS A 90 -2.44 -14.87 8.34
C CYS A 90 -2.04 -15.99 9.31
N PRO A 91 -2.75 -16.23 10.43
CA PRO A 91 -2.67 -17.53 11.06
C PRO A 91 -3.29 -18.53 10.07
N ALA A 92 -2.57 -19.63 9.84
CA ALA A 92 -3.06 -20.75 9.04
C ALA A 92 -4.41 -21.28 9.54
#